data_AF-A0A7W6C1H4-F1
#
_entry.id   AF-A0A7W6C1H4-F1
#
_cell.length_a   1.000
_cell.length_b   1.000
_cell.length_c   1.000
_cell.angle_alpha   90.00
_cell.angle_beta   90.00
_cell.angle_gamma   90.00
#
_symmetry.space_group_name_H-M   'P 1'
#
loop_
_entity.id
_entity.type
_entity.pdbx_description
1 polymer ?
#
loop_
_entity_poly.entity_id
_entity_poly.type
_entity_poly.pdbx_seq_one_letter_code
_entity_poly.pdbx_strand_id
1 'polypeptide(L)'
;MPSDLNLNLDRVTAALRSRRMPVDTEARLQAEIGAVLADMGIPVTAEYRLDQRNRIDFFADGIGIEAKIGGGRLSVWRQLERYAAFPSITALVLVGTVAVPSSISTCGGKPFRHVSVGAGWL
;
A
#
# COMPACT_ATOMS: atom_id res chain seq x y z
N MET A 1 -9.54 -23.23 -18.08
CA MET A 1 -9.17 -22.80 -16.72
C MET A 1 -8.79 -21.34 -16.83
N PRO A 2 -9.45 -20.38 -16.16
CA PRO A 2 -8.97 -19.00 -16.22
C PRO A 2 -7.59 -18.97 -15.55
N SER A 3 -6.56 -18.83 -16.39
CA SER A 3 -5.16 -18.75 -16.03
C SER A 3 -4.91 -17.48 -15.23
N ASP A 4 -4.41 -17.68 -14.01
CA ASP A 4 -3.53 -16.78 -13.26
C ASP A 4 -3.99 -15.31 -13.14
N LEU A 5 -4.77 -15.03 -12.09
CA LEU A 5 -4.88 -13.68 -11.52
C LEU A 5 -3.53 -13.29 -10.87
N ASN A 6 -2.46 -13.18 -11.66
CA ASN A 6 -1.17 -12.70 -11.15
C ASN A 6 -1.34 -11.26 -10.68
N LEU A 7 -1.03 -11.04 -9.42
CA LEU A 7 -1.05 -9.71 -8.85
C LEU A 7 0.21 -8.97 -9.28
N ASN A 8 0.04 -7.79 -9.87
CA ASN A 8 1.15 -6.91 -10.18
C ASN A 8 0.90 -5.56 -9.49
N LEU A 9 1.97 -4.97 -8.98
CA LEU A 9 2.04 -3.66 -8.36
C LEU A 9 1.29 -2.57 -9.15
N ASP A 10 1.40 -2.56 -10.48
CA ASP A 10 0.72 -1.57 -11.31
C ASP A 10 -0.81 -1.78 -11.34
N ARG A 11 -1.29 -3.04 -11.31
CA ARG A 11 -2.72 -3.36 -11.23
C ARG A 11 -3.31 -2.93 -9.89
N VAL A 12 -2.61 -3.22 -8.78
CA VAL A 12 -3.00 -2.76 -7.43
C VAL A 12 -3.10 -1.23 -7.40
N THR A 13 -2.06 -0.57 -7.88
CA THR A 13 -1.97 0.90 -7.90
C THR A 13 -3.09 1.52 -8.74
N ALA A 14 -3.41 0.93 -9.90
CA ALA A 14 -4.49 1.39 -10.76
C ALA A 14 -5.87 1.23 -10.09
N ALA A 15 -6.14 0.08 -9.47
CA ALA A 15 -7.39 -0.16 -8.75
C ALA A 15 -7.58 0.86 -7.61
N LEU A 16 -6.54 1.09 -6.81
CA LEU A 16 -6.56 2.07 -5.71
C LEU A 16 -6.77 3.50 -6.20
N ARG A 17 -6.17 3.89 -7.32
CA ARG A 17 -6.35 5.21 -7.94
C ARG A 17 -7.75 5.42 -8.53
N SER A 18 -8.46 4.35 -8.87
CA SER A 18 -9.79 4.42 -9.48
C SER A 18 -10.92 4.75 -8.48
N ARG A 19 -10.62 4.73 -7.18
CA ARG A 19 -11.59 4.94 -6.11
C ARG A 19 -11.35 6.24 -5.34
N ARG A 20 -12.45 6.87 -4.92
CA ARG A 20 -12.38 8.01 -4.00
C ARG A 20 -12.12 7.49 -2.59
N MET A 21 -10.95 7.80 -2.07
CA MET A 21 -10.53 7.36 -0.74
C MET A 21 -10.91 8.40 0.33
N PRO A 22 -11.40 7.97 1.51
CA PRO A 22 -11.59 8.86 2.64
C PRO A 22 -10.23 9.31 3.20
N VAL A 23 -10.17 10.55 3.70
CA VAL A 23 -8.93 11.17 4.22
C VAL A 23 -9.05 11.64 5.66
N ASP A 24 -10.08 11.21 6.37
CA ASP A 24 -10.37 11.64 7.74
C ASP A 24 -9.62 10.80 8.79
N THR A 25 -9.56 9.48 8.62
CA THR A 25 -8.85 8.58 9.54
C THR A 25 -8.15 7.45 8.80
N GLU A 26 -7.05 6.94 9.38
CA GLU A 26 -6.34 5.78 8.83
C GLU A 26 -7.23 4.54 8.79
N ALA A 27 -8.08 4.34 9.80
CA ALA A 27 -9.02 3.21 9.84
C ALA A 27 -10.03 3.22 8.69
N ARG A 28 -10.58 4.39 8.34
CA ARG A 28 -11.49 4.51 7.18
C ARG A 28 -10.77 4.39 5.85
N LEU A 29 -9.57 4.96 5.73
CA LEU A 29 -8.74 4.76 4.54
C LEU A 29 -8.42 3.28 4.34
N GLN A 30 -8.01 2.60 5.41
CA GLN A 30 -7.73 1.17 5.41
C GLN A 30 -8.97 0.35 5.01
N ALA A 31 -10.15 0.67 5.54
CA ALA A 31 -11.39 0.00 5.18
C ALA A 31 -11.72 0.13 3.68
N GLU A 32 -11.57 1.33 3.09
CA GLU A 32 -11.80 1.52 1.66
C GLU A 32 -10.75 0.80 0.81
N ILE A 33 -9.47 0.82 1.21
CA ILE A 33 -8.41 0.01 0.56
C ILE A 33 -8.80 -1.46 0.58
N GLY A 34 -9.24 -1.99 1.72
CA GLY A 34 -9.69 -3.37 1.86
C GLY A 34 -10.85 -3.72 0.92
N ALA A 35 -11.83 -2.82 0.76
CA ALA A 35 -12.93 -3.00 -0.18
C ALA A 35 -12.45 -3.05 -1.64
N VAL A 36 -11.55 -2.15 -2.04
CA VAL A 36 -10.95 -2.17 -3.39
C VAL A 36 -10.19 -3.45 -3.66
N LEU A 37 -9.42 -3.94 -2.67
CA LEU A 37 -8.65 -5.17 -2.80
C LEU A 37 -9.55 -6.41 -2.86
N ALA A 38 -10.66 -6.43 -2.13
CA ALA A 38 -11.65 -7.50 -2.18
C ALA A 38 -12.32 -7.56 -3.58
N ASP A 39 -12.65 -6.41 -4.17
CA ASP A 39 -13.23 -6.30 -5.52
C ASP A 39 -12.30 -6.87 -6.61
N MET A 40 -10.98 -6.91 -6.37
CA MET A 40 -10.01 -7.47 -7.32
C MET A 40 -10.05 -9.01 -7.41
N GLY A 41 -10.74 -9.70 -6.50
CA GLY A 41 -10.89 -11.16 -6.52
C GLY A 41 -9.59 -11.94 -6.26
N ILE A 42 -8.62 -11.31 -5.59
CA ILE A 42 -7.30 -11.86 -5.26
C ILE A 42 -7.17 -12.14 -3.75
N PRO A 43 -6.38 -13.14 -3.33
CA PRO A 43 -6.09 -13.35 -1.92
C PRO A 43 -5.31 -12.18 -1.32
N VAL A 44 -5.89 -11.54 -0.30
CA VAL A 44 -5.25 -10.48 0.49
C VAL A 44 -5.38 -10.80 1.96
N THR A 45 -4.29 -10.65 2.70
CA THR A 45 -4.29 -10.75 4.17
C THR A 45 -4.21 -9.34 4.77
N ALA A 46 -5.25 -8.92 5.48
CA ALA A 46 -5.23 -7.68 6.25
C ALA A 46 -4.43 -7.85 7.55
N GLU A 47 -3.87 -6.75 8.05
CA GLU A 47 -3.09 -6.68 9.29
C GLU A 47 -1.99 -7.78 9.35
N TYR A 48 -1.29 -7.97 8.22
CA TYR A 48 -0.31 -9.05 8.07
C TYR A 48 0.91 -8.83 8.96
N ARG A 49 1.21 -9.81 9.82
CA ARG A 49 2.38 -9.78 10.71
C ARG A 49 3.63 -10.19 9.93
N LEU A 50 4.56 -9.26 9.80
CA LEU A 50 5.90 -9.50 9.22
C LEU A 50 6.83 -10.17 10.23
N ASP A 51 6.70 -9.79 11.49
CA ASP A 51 7.31 -10.45 12.65
C ASP A 51 6.50 -10.14 13.93
N GLN A 52 7.12 -10.31 15.10
CA GLN A 52 6.50 -10.02 16.40
C GLN A 52 6.18 -8.55 16.65
N ARG A 53 6.85 -7.61 15.96
CA ARG A 53 6.78 -6.16 16.21
C ARG A 53 6.29 -5.35 15.00
N ASN A 54 6.25 -5.97 13.83
CA ASN A 54 5.97 -5.32 12.56
C ASN A 54 4.73 -5.91 11.93
N ARG A 55 3.79 -5.03 11.59
CA ARG A 55 2.53 -5.37 10.96
C ARG A 55 2.26 -4.37 9.85
N ILE A 56 1.93 -4.88 8.68
CA ILE A 56 1.56 -4.08 7.52
C ILE A 56 0.06 -4.21 7.28
N ASP A 57 -0.59 -3.12 6.86
CA ASP A 57 -2.05 -3.08 6.79
C ASP A 57 -2.62 -4.13 5.84
N PHE A 58 -1.96 -4.39 4.72
CA PHE A 58 -2.29 -5.50 3.83
C PHE A 58 -1.06 -6.15 3.19
N PHE A 59 -1.19 -7.45 2.93
CA PHE A 59 -0.22 -8.26 2.20
C PHE A 59 -0.90 -9.10 1.14
N ALA A 60 -0.41 -9.05 -0.09
CA ALA A 60 -0.91 -9.84 -1.20
C ALA A 60 0.23 -10.16 -2.17
N ASP A 61 0.53 -11.44 -2.37
CA ASP A 61 1.55 -11.92 -3.33
C ASP A 61 2.91 -11.18 -3.23
N GLY A 62 3.39 -10.96 -2.00
CA GLY A 62 4.63 -10.24 -1.74
C GLY A 62 4.50 -8.71 -1.75
N ILE A 63 3.37 -8.16 -2.18
CA ILE A 63 3.11 -6.72 -2.15
C ILE A 63 2.58 -6.33 -0.78
N GLY A 64 3.32 -5.46 -0.11
CA GLY A 64 2.87 -4.80 1.11
C GLY A 64 2.15 -3.48 0.81
N ILE A 65 1.01 -3.23 1.46
CA ILE A 65 0.23 -2.00 1.26
C ILE A 65 0.01 -1.35 2.63
N GLU A 66 0.35 -0.07 2.76
CA GLU A 66 0.25 0.71 4.00
C GLU A 66 -0.60 1.97 3.77
N ALA A 67 -1.51 2.27 4.70
CA ALA A 67 -2.35 3.44 4.75
C ALA A 67 -1.77 4.51 5.68
N LYS A 68 -1.69 5.77 5.23
CA LYS A 68 -1.26 6.91 6.06
C LYS A 68 -2.01 8.20 5.76
N ILE A 69 -2.67 8.77 6.76
CA ILE A 69 -3.31 10.11 6.69
C ILE A 69 -2.44 11.20 7.33
N GLY A 70 -1.48 10.81 8.16
CA GLY A 70 -0.59 11.75 8.83
C GLY A 70 0.75 11.12 9.20
N GLY A 71 1.44 11.78 10.12
CA GLY A 71 2.79 11.40 10.53
C GLY A 71 3.89 12.10 9.74
N GLY A 72 5.09 12.09 10.30
CA GLY A 72 6.25 12.70 9.65
C GLY A 72 6.66 11.92 8.41
N ARG A 73 6.93 12.62 7.30
CA ARG A 73 7.42 12.00 6.06
C ARG A 73 8.61 11.06 6.30
N LEU A 74 9.57 11.48 7.13
CA LEU A 74 10.73 10.66 7.49
C LEU A 74 10.37 9.45 8.37
N SER A 75 9.38 9.57 9.27
CA SER A 75 8.96 8.43 10.11
C SER A 75 8.23 7.39 9.28
N VAL A 76 7.36 7.82 8.37
CA VAL A 76 6.68 6.94 7.41
C VAL A 76 7.71 6.26 6.49
N TRP A 77 8.67 7.02 5.98
CA TRP A 77 9.72 6.44 5.12
C TRP A 77 10.54 5.37 5.84
N ARG A 78 11.00 5.63 7.08
CA ARG A 78 11.74 4.64 7.88
C ARG A 78 10.92 3.39 8.18
N GLN A 79 9.62 3.54 8.39
CA GLN A 79 8.71 2.41 8.56
C GLN A 79 8.68 1.54 7.30
N LEU A 80 8.52 2.16 6.12
CA LEU A 80 8.53 1.46 4.84
C LEU A 80 9.87 0.79 4.55
N GLU A 81 11.00 1.44 4.83
CA GLU A 81 12.33 0.84 4.67
C GLU A 81 12.50 -0.40 5.55
N ARG A 82 12.02 -0.33 6.80
CA ARG A 82 12.00 -1.49 7.70
C ARG A 82 11.14 -2.62 7.14
N TYR A 83 9.98 -2.33 6.56
CA TYR A 83 9.15 -3.35 5.90
C TYR A 83 9.81 -3.92 4.65
N ALA A 84 10.48 -3.07 3.86
CA ALA A 84 11.25 -3.50 2.69
C ALA A 84 12.41 -4.44 3.05
N ALA A 85 12.90 -4.45 4.29
CA ALA A 85 13.94 -5.39 4.71
C ALA A 85 13.45 -6.85 4.84
N PHE A 86 12.14 -7.09 4.94
CA PHE A 86 11.61 -8.46 5.07
C PHE A 86 11.64 -9.20 3.72
N PRO A 87 12.15 -10.45 3.66
CA PRO A 87 12.21 -11.22 2.41
C PRO A 87 10.84 -11.48 1.77
N SER A 88 9.78 -11.57 2.59
CA SER A 88 8.40 -11.75 2.11
C SER A 88 7.86 -10.56 1.34
N ILE A 89 8.39 -9.36 1.59
CA ILE A 89 8.00 -8.14 0.86
C ILE A 89 8.81 -8.10 -0.44
N THR A 90 8.17 -8.10 -1.59
CA THR A 90 8.80 -7.97 -2.91
C THR A 90 8.54 -6.59 -3.51
N ALA A 91 7.47 -5.91 -3.10
CA ALA A 91 7.14 -4.54 -3.48
C ALA A 91 6.29 -3.85 -2.39
N LEU A 92 6.21 -2.52 -2.44
CA LEU A 92 5.43 -1.71 -1.49
C LEU A 92 4.52 -0.70 -2.19
N VAL A 93 3.33 -0.50 -1.62
CA VAL A 93 2.42 0.59 -1.95
C VAL A 93 2.15 1.41 -0.69
N LEU A 94 2.43 2.71 -0.75
CA LEU A 94 1.89 3.65 0.23
C LEU A 94 0.62 4.26 -0.35
N VAL A 95 -0.47 4.25 0.41
CA VAL A 95 -1.71 4.95 0.08
C VAL A 95 -1.94 6.01 1.15
N GLY A 96 -2.06 7.28 0.76
CA GLY A 96 -2.13 8.31 1.78
C GLY A 96 -2.02 9.75 1.32
N THR A 97 -2.10 10.66 2.28
CA THR A 97 -1.90 12.11 2.10
C THR A 97 -0.43 12.51 2.29
N VAL A 98 0.41 11.60 2.81
CA VAL A 98 1.82 11.86 3.09
C VAL A 98 2.56 12.14 1.79
N ALA A 99 3.16 13.33 1.68
CA ALA A 99 3.86 13.72 0.46
C ALA A 99 5.08 12.81 0.19
N VAL A 100 5.14 12.24 -1.02
CA VAL A 100 6.31 11.51 -1.52
C VAL A 100 6.62 12.03 -2.93
N PRO A 101 7.88 12.42 -3.23
CA PRO A 101 8.25 12.86 -4.57
C PRO A 101 7.95 11.79 -5.62
N SER A 102 7.39 12.18 -6.77
CA SER A 102 7.02 11.25 -7.85
C SER A 102 8.21 10.52 -8.47
N SER A 103 9.43 11.03 -8.29
CA SER A 103 10.68 10.39 -8.71
C SER A 103 11.05 9.16 -7.87
N ILE A 104 10.46 8.98 -6.69
CA ILE A 104 10.72 7.82 -5.83
C ILE A 104 9.90 6.63 -6.33
N SER A 105 10.59 5.66 -6.91
CA SER A 105 10.01 4.43 -7.46
C SER A 105 10.49 3.15 -6.77
N THR A 106 11.38 3.27 -5.78
CA THR A 106 11.89 2.16 -4.98
C THR A 106 11.99 2.51 -3.49
N CYS A 107 11.87 1.52 -2.62
CA CYS A 107 12.08 1.60 -1.18
C CYS A 107 12.88 0.38 -0.74
N GLY A 108 14.01 0.56 -0.07
CA GLY A 108 14.91 -0.55 0.29
C GLY A 108 15.37 -1.39 -0.92
N GLY A 109 15.51 -0.78 -2.10
CA GLY A 109 15.83 -1.47 -3.36
C GLY A 109 14.68 -2.23 -4.02
N LYS A 110 13.50 -2.26 -3.40
CA LYS A 110 12.30 -2.94 -3.92
C LYS A 110 11.37 -1.97 -4.62
N PRO A 111 10.62 -2.40 -5.66
CA PRO A 111 9.62 -1.58 -6.32
C PRO A 111 8.65 -0.93 -5.33
N PHE A 112 8.40 0.36 -5.53
CA PHE A 112 7.53 1.17 -4.70
C PHE A 112 6.57 2.00 -5.54
N ARG A 113 5.34 2.18 -5.04
CA ARG A 113 4.36 3.11 -5.58
C ARG A 113 3.73 3.92 -4.45
N HIS A 114 3.47 5.19 -4.75
CA HIS A 114 2.65 6.05 -3.92
C HIS A 114 1.32 6.33 -4.62
N VAL A 115 0.22 6.08 -3.90
CA VAL A 115 -1.13 6.48 -4.27
C VAL A 115 -1.50 7.64 -3.36
N SER A 116 -1.28 8.85 -3.86
CA SER A 116 -1.68 10.07 -3.15
C SER A 116 -3.19 10.19 -3.14
N VAL A 117 -3.78 10.35 -1.95
CA VAL A 117 -5.21 10.60 -1.75
C VAL A 117 -5.38 11.97 -1.12
N GLY A 118 -6.33 12.76 -1.63
CA GLY A 118 -6.60 14.13 -1.14
C GLY A 118 -6.11 15.28 -2.01
N ALA A 119 -5.22 15.06 -2.98
CA ALA A 119 -4.69 16.11 -3.86
C ALA A 119 -5.47 16.33 -5.19
N GLY A 120 -6.62 15.67 -5.38
CA GLY A 120 -7.21 15.47 -6.72
C GLY A 120 -8.67 15.87 -6.92
N TRP A 121 -9.26 16.70 -6.06
CA TRP A 121 -10.62 17.23 -6.29
C TRP A 121 -10.69 18.71 -5.91
N LEU A 122 -10.20 19.55 -6.81
CA LEU A 122 -10.61 20.95 -6.99
C LEU A 122 -11.04 21.12 -8.45
#